data_AF-A0A1Y4E523-F1
#
_entry.id   AF-A0A1Y4E523-F1
#
_cell.length_a   1.000
_cell.length_b   1.000
_cell.length_c   1.000
_cell.angle_alpha   90.00
_cell.angle_beta   90.00
_cell.angle_gamma   90.00
#
_symmetry.space_group_name_H-M   'P 1'
#
loop_
_entity.id
_entity.type
_entity.pdbx_description
1 polymer ?
#
loop_
_entity_poly.entity_id
_entity_poly.type
_entity_poly.pdbx_seq_one_letter_code
_entity_poly.pdbx_strand_id
1 'polypeptide(L)' 'MALPLMKSDIGLTDDQQRVYDLLNAVRPMAVGEILKEVDFSRSKLTKILQQLVSLGVVETSGVARGTKYRRLA' A
#
# COMPACT_ATOMS: atom_id res chain seq x y z
N MET A 1 -21.27 24.18 -12.23
CA MET A 1 -19.98 24.07 -11.53
C MET A 1 -19.97 22.71 -10.86
N ALA A 2 -19.19 21.76 -11.41
CA ALA A 2 -19.11 20.42 -10.84
C ALA A 2 -18.10 20.44 -9.69
N LEU A 3 -18.56 20.18 -8.48
CA LEU A 3 -17.69 19.88 -7.35
C LEU A 3 -16.95 18.58 -7.69
N PRO A 4 -15.61 18.55 -7.72
CA PRO A 4 -14.91 17.30 -7.88
C PRO A 4 -15.22 16.49 -6.62
N LEU A 5 -15.87 15.35 -6.82
CA LEU A 5 -16.09 14.36 -5.77
C LEU A 5 -14.70 13.99 -5.25
N MET A 6 -14.33 14.53 -4.08
CA MET A 6 -13.16 14.08 -3.35
C MET A 6 -13.40 12.59 -3.09
N LYS A 7 -12.73 11.73 -3.87
CA LYS A 7 -12.60 10.31 -3.57
C LYS A 7 -12.22 10.26 -2.11
N SER A 8 -13.02 9.60 -1.29
CA SER A 8 -12.89 9.48 0.17
C SER A 8 -11.43 9.56 0.58
N ASP A 9 -10.99 10.78 0.94
CA ASP A 9 -9.58 11.08 0.97
C ASP A 9 -9.06 10.52 2.29
N ILE A 10 -8.53 9.31 2.24
CA ILE A 10 -7.94 8.62 3.39
C ILE A 10 -6.69 9.37 3.92
N GLY A 11 -6.38 10.55 3.34
CA GLY A 11 -5.27 11.40 3.69
C GLY A 11 -3.93 10.81 3.27
N LEU A 12 -3.94 9.90 2.27
CA LEU A 12 -2.73 9.26 1.79
C LEU A 12 -1.90 10.26 1.01
N THR A 13 -0.59 10.27 1.25
CA THR A 13 0.35 11.00 0.39
C THR A 13 0.42 10.36 -0.99
N ASP A 14 0.91 11.08 -2.01
CA ASP A 14 1.05 10.55 -3.37
C ASP A 14 1.82 9.21 -3.41
N ASP A 15 2.89 9.11 -2.60
CA ASP A 15 3.68 7.89 -2.47
C ASP A 15 2.89 6.74 -1.83
N GLN A 16 2.11 7.05 -0.78
CA GLN A 16 1.26 6.08 -0.09
C GLN A 16 0.14 5.58 -1.01
N GLN A 17 -0.51 6.51 -1.72
CA GLN A 17 -1.56 6.22 -2.68
C GLN A 17 -1.02 5.32 -3.81
N ARG A 18 0.17 5.63 -4.34
CA ARG A 18 0.80 4.81 -5.37
C ARG A 18 1.10 3.38 -4.89
N VAL A 19 1.59 3.21 -3.67
CA VAL A 19 1.79 1.87 -3.08
C VAL A 19 0.46 1.15 -2.85
N TYR A 20 -0.54 1.86 -2.33
CA TYR A 20 -1.87 1.31 -2.08
C TYR A 20 -2.54 0.83 -3.37
N ASP A 21 -2.41 1.59 -4.46
CA ASP A 21 -2.97 1.25 -5.77
C ASP A 21 -2.26 0.06 -6.43
N LEU A 22 -0.97 -0.14 -6.13
CA LEU A 22 -0.22 -1.33 -6.59
C LEU A 22 -0.61 -2.61 -5.84
N LEU A 23 -1.13 -2.50 -4.62
CA LEU A 23 -1.54 -3.67 -3.85
C LEU A 23 -2.82 -4.28 -4.43
N ASN A 24 -2.82 -5.59 -4.60
CA ASN A 24 -4.00 -6.33 -5.00
C ASN A 24 -4.96 -6.50 -3.81
N ALA A 25 -6.28 -6.43 -4.06
CA ALA A 25 -7.31 -6.62 -3.03
C ALA A 25 -7.58 -8.11 -2.71
N VAL A 26 -7.30 -9.01 -3.65
CA VAL A 26 -7.60 -10.44 -3.53
C VAL A 26 -6.35 -11.21 -3.12
N ARG A 27 -5.22 -10.96 -3.80
CA ARG A 27 -3.96 -11.70 -3.59
C ARG A 27 -2.97 -10.92 -2.73
N PRO A 28 -2.45 -11.48 -1.62
CA PRO A 28 -1.33 -10.88 -0.89
C PRO A 28 -0.04 -10.85 -1.72
N MET A 29 0.60 -9.68 -1.78
CA MET A 29 1.82 -9.42 -2.56
C MET A 29 3.03 -9.28 -1.65
N ALA A 30 4.18 -9.81 -2.07
CA ALA A 30 5.42 -9.67 -1.31
C ALA A 30 6.10 -8.31 -1.59
N VAL A 31 6.88 -7.81 -0.61
CA VAL A 31 7.67 -6.57 -0.78
C VAL A 31 8.56 -6.63 -2.02
N GLY A 32 9.13 -7.79 -2.34
CA GLY A 32 9.98 -7.94 -3.52
C GLY A 32 9.23 -7.85 -4.85
N GLU A 33 7.93 -8.17 -4.88
CA GLU A 33 7.09 -7.98 -6.07
C GLU A 33 6.77 -6.48 -6.22
N ILE A 34 6.34 -5.84 -5.14
CA ILE A 34 6.00 -4.40 -5.14
C ILE A 34 7.23 -3.54 -5.45
N LEU A 35 8.42 -3.93 -5.00
CA LEU A 35 9.67 -3.21 -5.23
C LEU A 35 10.05 -3.12 -6.72
N LYS A 36 9.55 -4.03 -7.57
CA LYS A 36 9.81 -3.97 -9.02
C LYS A 36 8.97 -2.92 -9.73
N GLU A 37 7.86 -2.51 -9.11
CA GLU A 37 6.87 -1.61 -9.70
C GLU A 37 7.03 -0.15 -9.20
N VAL A 38 8.03 0.10 -8.34
CA VAL A 38 8.25 1.40 -7.70
C VAL A 38 9.70 1.86 -7.84
N ASP A 39 9.88 3.17 -8.00
CA ASP A 39 11.19 3.78 -8.22
C ASP A 39 11.92 4.15 -6.91
N PHE A 40 11.38 3.81 -5.74
CA PHE A 40 11.99 4.12 -4.45
C PHE A 40 12.63 2.92 -3.75
N SER A 41 13.54 3.21 -2.82
CA SER A 41 14.28 2.19 -2.07
C SER A 41 13.38 1.29 -1.23
N ARG A 42 13.86 0.05 -0.99
CA ARG A 42 13.18 -0.93 -0.11
C ARG A 42 12.84 -0.36 1.26
N SER A 43 13.71 0.48 1.81
CA SER A 43 13.50 1.12 3.12
C SER A 43 12.31 2.08 3.09
N LYS A 44 12.16 2.88 2.02
CA LYS A 44 11.02 3.77 1.84
C LYS A 44 9.73 2.98 1.64
N LEU A 45 9.75 1.94 0.79
CA LEU A 45 8.61 1.06 0.58
C LEU A 45 8.10 0.43 1.88
N THR A 46 9.01 -0.12 2.68
CA THR A 46 8.66 -0.78 3.94
C THR A 46 8.01 0.19 4.93
N LYS A 47 8.52 1.43 5.01
CA LYS A 47 7.92 2.48 5.84
C LYS A 47 6.49 2.82 5.39
N ILE A 48 6.28 2.97 4.09
CA ILE A 48 4.95 3.26 3.52
C ILE A 48 3.98 2.11 3.84
N LEU A 49 4.41 0.85 3.62
CA LEU A 49 3.58 -0.32 3.92
C LEU A 49 3.21 -0.38 5.42
N GLN A 50 4.14 -0.10 6.32
CA GLN A 50 3.87 -0.02 7.76
C GLN A 50 2.85 1.09 8.10
N GLN A 51 2.95 2.25 7.46
CA GLN A 51 1.99 3.34 7.64
C GLN A 51 0.59 2.93 7.15
N LEU A 52 0.48 2.33 5.96
CA LEU A 52 -0.78 1.84 5.41
C LEU A 52 -1.43 0.77 6.30
N VAL A 53 -0.62 -0.10 6.91
CA VAL A 53 -1.10 -1.08 7.90
C VAL A 53 -1.58 -0.39 9.17
N SER A 54 -0.84 0.61 9.66
CA SER A 54 -1.26 1.40 10.83
C SER A 54 -2.54 2.21 10.59
N LEU A 55 -2.80 2.60 9.34
CA LEU A 55 -4.03 3.27 8.92
C LEU A 55 -5.20 2.30 8.76
N GLY A 56 -4.97 0.98 8.84
CA GLY A 56 -6.01 -0.04 8.71
C GLY A 56 -6.53 -0.21 7.28
N VAL A 57 -5.84 0.33 6.28
CA VAL A 57 -6.20 0.20 4.85
C VAL A 57 -5.48 -0.96 4.17
N VAL A 58 -4.41 -1.48 4.80
CA VAL A 58 -3.65 -2.64 4.33
C VAL A 58 -3.53 -3.63 5.47
N GLU A 59 -3.62 -4.92 5.14
CA GLU A 59 -3.33 -5.99 6.08
C GLU A 59 -2.07 -6.76 5.68
N THR A 60 -1.49 -7.43 6.66
CA THR A 60 -0.34 -8.30 6.45
C THR A 60 -0.73 -9.76 6.62
N SER A 61 -0.18 -10.62 5.77
CA SER A 61 -0.36 -12.07 5.86
C SER A 61 1.00 -12.75 5.76
N GLY A 62 1.36 -13.53 6.78
CA GLY A 62 2.60 -14.33 6.78
C GLY A 62 3.44 -14.16 8.06
N VAL A 63 4.28 -15.16 8.32
CA VAL A 63 5.12 -15.21 9.53
C VAL A 63 6.57 -14.82 9.17
N ALA A 64 7.14 -13.90 9.96
CA ALA A 64 8.54 -13.46 9.90
C ALA A 64 9.03 -12.98 8.51
N ARG A 65 9.72 -13.84 7.75
CA ARG A 65 10.41 -13.48 6.48
C ARG A 65 9.50 -13.50 5.25
N GLY A 66 8.27 -13.99 5.40
CA GLY A 66 7.30 -14.14 4.33
C GLY A 66 6.14 -13.15 4.40
N THR A 67 6.31 -11.99 5.04
CA THR A 67 5.22 -11.00 5.16
C THR A 67 4.77 -10.52 3.78
N LYS A 68 3.50 -10.76 3.49
CA LYS A 68 2.81 -10.27 2.30
C LYS A 68 1.81 -9.20 2.72
N TYR A 69 1.49 -8.33 1.78
CA TYR A 69 0.63 -7.17 1.98
C TYR A 69 -0.55 -7.27 1.02
N ARG A 70 -1.75 -6.97 1.52
CA ARG A 70 -2.98 -6.95 0.73
C ARG A 70 -3.76 -5.70 1.11
N ARG A 71 -4.31 -4.98 0.13
CA ARG A 71 -5.17 -3.85 0.46
C ARG A 71 -6.53 -4.36 0.92
N LEU A 72 -7.06 -3.72 1.95
CA LEU A 72 -8.45 -3.87 2.37
C LEU A 72 -9.24 -2.91 1.46
N ALA A 73 -10.09 -3.49 0.61
CA ALA A 73 -10.93 -2.80 -0.36
C ALA A 73 -12.40 -2.90 0.07
#